data_AF-A0A935IFP0-F1
#
_entry.id   AF-A0A935IFP0-F1
#
_cell.length_a   1.000
_cell.length_b   1.000
_cell.length_c   1.000
_cell.angle_alpha   90.00
_cell.angle_beta   90.00
_cell.angle_gamma   90.00
#
_symmetry.space_group_name_H-M   'P 1'
#
loop_
_entity.id
_entity.type
_entity.pdbx_description
1 polymer ?
#
loop_
_entity_poly.entity_id
_entity_poly.type
_entity_poly.pdbx_seq_one_letter_code
_entity_poly.pdbx_strand_id
1 'polypeptide(L)'
;MNRRYPGEFLFSVFALAIATILVHAFYVLHVRPMAQAVLTQQRQATLRDPLYVPERSLYIIVKDYEQEAEIILMIWALAIMGYKALEQRRERRALDAELLALPEGKKILPEDTREYSRRLETLPADERSLLVPRALLAALARFGATRNVQDVSTVAHGVCQSEAERLDSEMSMIRYIAWAIPAIGFIGTVRGIGDALSEAHKAVTGDISGVTEGLGVAFNSTLVALLLSILLMFLLHQLQRTQERLVLDAETWLDQAVIRNMQAL
;
A
#
# COMPACT_ATOMS: atom_id res chain seq x y z
N MET A 1 3.57 -12.62 -22.71
CA MET A 1 4.13 -11.60 -21.81
C MET A 1 3.29 -10.33 -21.92
N ASN A 2 2.20 -10.24 -21.15
CA ASN A 2 1.38 -9.03 -21.13
C ASN A 2 2.00 -8.03 -20.14
N ARG A 3 2.39 -6.87 -20.67
CA ARG A 3 3.05 -5.77 -19.97
C ARG A 3 2.06 -5.06 -19.00
N ARG A 4 1.72 -5.66 -17.86
CA ARG A 4 1.05 -4.93 -16.75
C ARG A 4 2.05 -4.10 -15.92
N TYR A 5 3.30 -4.56 -15.77
CA TYR A 5 4.37 -3.87 -15.02
C TYR A 5 4.69 -2.42 -15.42
N PRO A 6 4.69 -2.01 -16.71
CA PRO A 6 5.01 -0.62 -17.04
C PRO A 6 3.95 0.36 -16.51
N GLY A 7 2.68 -0.05 -16.43
CA GLY A 7 1.58 0.82 -16.00
C GLY A 7 1.68 1.18 -14.52
N GLU A 8 1.82 0.17 -13.65
CA GLU A 8 1.97 0.39 -12.21
C GLU A 8 3.25 1.16 -11.87
N PHE A 9 4.37 0.80 -12.50
CA PHE A 9 5.63 1.50 -12.28
C PHE A 9 5.55 2.97 -12.70
N LEU A 10 5.02 3.26 -13.89
CA LEU A 10 4.83 4.64 -14.35
C LEU A 10 3.89 5.41 -13.42
N PHE A 11 2.75 4.80 -13.05
CA PHE A 11 1.82 5.40 -12.10
C PHE A 11 2.51 5.73 -10.77
N SER A 12 3.29 4.80 -10.22
CA SER A 12 4.02 4.98 -8.97
C SER A 12 5.03 6.13 -9.06
N VAL A 13 5.80 6.22 -10.15
CA VAL A 13 6.78 7.30 -10.36
C VAL A 13 6.08 8.66 -10.48
N PHE A 14 4.99 8.75 -11.25
CA PHE A 14 4.22 9.98 -11.36
C PHE A 14 3.55 10.36 -10.03
N ALA A 15 3.00 9.39 -9.30
CA ALA A 15 2.40 9.60 -7.99
C ALA A 15 3.43 10.16 -6.99
N LEU A 16 4.66 9.62 -6.98
CA LEU A 16 5.74 10.15 -6.15
C LEU A 16 6.09 11.58 -6.55
N ALA A 17 6.31 11.84 -7.85
CA ALA A 17 6.67 13.18 -8.33
C ALA A 17 5.60 14.23 -7.97
N ILE A 18 4.31 13.88 -8.17
CA ILE A 18 3.18 14.75 -7.81
C ILE A 18 3.13 14.95 -6.29
N ALA A 19 3.25 13.89 -5.48
CA ALA A 19 3.26 13.99 -4.03
C ALA A 19 4.40 14.90 -3.54
N THR A 20 5.61 14.73 -4.07
CA THR A 20 6.76 15.58 -3.75
C THR A 20 6.49 17.04 -4.10
N ILE A 21 6.03 17.34 -5.32
CA ILE A 21 5.79 18.72 -5.76
C ILE A 21 4.71 19.38 -4.89
N LEU A 22 3.58 18.71 -4.68
CA LEU A 22 2.45 19.27 -3.94
C LEU A 22 2.77 19.48 -2.46
N VAL A 23 3.38 18.48 -1.81
CA VAL A 23 3.76 18.59 -0.40
C VAL A 23 4.85 19.63 -0.23
N HIS A 24 5.89 19.63 -1.07
CA HIS A 24 6.96 20.61 -0.98
C HIS A 24 6.45 22.03 -1.18
N ALA A 25 5.59 22.25 -2.18
CA ALA A 25 4.96 23.55 -2.40
C ALA A 25 4.14 23.99 -1.18
N PHE A 26 3.33 23.10 -0.61
CA PHE A 26 2.57 23.39 0.62
C PHE A 26 3.48 23.72 1.81
N TYR A 27 4.61 23.02 1.93
CA TYR A 27 5.58 23.26 2.99
C TYR A 27 6.24 24.63 2.89
N VAL A 28 6.70 25.00 1.69
CA VAL A 28 7.37 26.27 1.43
C VAL A 28 6.39 27.44 1.51
N LEU A 29 5.19 27.30 0.95
CA LEU A 29 4.22 28.39 0.85
C LEU A 29 3.42 28.60 2.14
N HIS A 30 3.23 27.56 2.96
CA HIS A 30 2.32 27.62 4.11
C HIS A 30 2.95 27.14 5.42
N VAL A 31 3.42 25.88 5.48
CA VAL A 31 3.84 25.27 6.75
C VAL A 31 5.01 26.02 7.41
N ARG A 32 6.10 26.25 6.67
CA ARG A 32 7.30 26.90 7.22
C ARG A 32 7.07 28.37 7.55
N PRO A 33 6.41 29.19 6.70
CA PRO A 33 6.05 30.56 7.07
C PRO A 33 5.19 30.64 8.33
N MET A 34 4.18 29.76 8.46
CA MET A 34 3.34 29.73 9.67
C MET A 34 4.12 29.30 10.91
N ALA A 35 4.97 28.28 10.79
CA ALA A 35 5.83 27.86 11.90
C ALA A 35 6.77 29.01 12.35
N GLN A 36 7.37 29.73 11.40
CA GLN A 36 8.22 30.89 11.69
C GLN A 36 7.44 32.04 12.35
N ALA A 37 6.21 32.31 11.90
CA ALA A 37 5.36 33.33 12.50
C ALA A 37 5.03 32.99 13.97
N VAL A 38 4.64 31.74 14.25
CA VAL A 38 4.35 31.27 15.62
C VAL A 38 5.60 31.33 16.50
N LEU A 39 6.75 30.84 16.01
CA LEU A 39 8.02 30.90 16.76
C LEU A 39 8.44 32.34 17.07
N THR A 40 8.24 33.27 16.13
CA THR A 40 8.54 34.69 16.33
C THR A 40 7.62 35.31 17.38
N GLN A 41 6.32 35.00 17.32
CA GLN A 41 5.34 35.46 18.32
C GLN A 41 5.66 34.91 19.72
N GLN A 42 5.99 33.62 19.83
CA GLN A 42 6.38 32.99 21.08
C GLN A 42 7.66 33.62 21.65
N ARG A 43 8.66 33.87 20.82
CA ARG A 43 9.90 34.55 21.23
C ARG A 43 9.61 35.96 21.77
N GLN A 44 8.72 36.71 21.14
CA GLN A 44 8.32 38.04 21.63
C GLN A 44 7.55 37.96 22.96
N ALA A 45 6.70 36.94 23.14
CA ALA A 45 5.97 36.73 24.38
C ALA A 45 6.91 36.37 25.55
N THR A 46 7.88 35.47 25.33
CA THR A 46 8.91 35.13 26.33
C THR A 46 9.76 36.32 26.75
N LEU A 47 10.05 37.25 25.82
CA LEU A 47 10.78 38.49 26.15
C LEU A 47 9.95 39.45 27.01
N ARG A 48 8.61 39.41 26.91
CA ARG A 48 7.70 40.28 27.67
C ARG A 48 7.35 39.70 29.04
N ASP A 49 7.22 38.38 29.12
CA ASP A 49 6.88 37.65 30.33
C ASP A 49 7.83 36.45 30.51
N PRO A 50 8.78 36.53 31.47
CA PRO A 50 9.69 35.43 31.78
C PRO A 50 9.00 34.14 32.26
N LEU A 51 7.73 34.20 32.68
CA LEU A 51 6.92 33.03 33.07
C LEU A 51 6.09 32.47 31.90
N TYR A 52 6.18 33.06 30.71
CA TYR A 52 5.44 32.60 29.54
C TYR A 52 5.89 31.20 29.11
N VAL A 53 4.93 30.27 29.04
CA VAL A 53 5.15 28.90 28.55
C VAL A 53 4.69 28.83 27.09
N PRO A 54 5.59 28.52 26.14
CA PRO A 54 5.22 28.38 24.73
C PRO A 54 4.20 27.25 24.52
N GLU A 55 3.13 27.53 23.80
CA GLU A 55 2.14 26.51 23.43
C GLU A 55 2.64 25.63 22.28
N ARG A 56 2.20 24.37 22.27
CA ARG A 56 2.50 23.46 21.15
C ARG A 56 1.64 23.81 19.94
N SER A 57 2.29 24.01 18.79
CA SER A 57 1.63 24.27 17.51
C SER A 57 1.89 23.12 16.54
N LEU A 58 0.85 22.67 15.83
CA LEU A 58 0.97 21.66 14.78
C LEU A 58 2.00 22.05 13.73
N TYR A 59 2.05 23.33 13.34
CA TYR A 59 3.02 23.82 12.36
C TYR A 59 4.46 23.66 12.84
N ILE A 60 4.72 23.86 14.14
CA ILE A 60 6.06 23.66 14.71
C ILE A 60 6.41 22.17 14.74
N ILE A 61 5.44 21.31 15.02
CA ILE A 61 5.66 19.85 15.08
C ILE A 61 6.04 19.27 13.71
N VAL A 62 5.48 19.81 12.62
CA VAL A 62 5.65 19.23 11.27
C VAL A 62 6.59 20.02 10.36
N LYS A 63 7.25 21.09 10.82
CA LYS A 63 7.99 22.03 9.94
C LYS A 63 9.27 21.46 9.32
N ASP A 64 9.90 20.47 9.96
CA ASP A 64 11.24 20.03 9.60
C ASP A 64 11.21 19.10 8.37
N TYR A 65 12.39 18.86 7.79
CA TYR A 65 12.52 18.13 6.52
C TYR A 65 12.14 16.65 6.66
N GLU A 66 12.31 16.08 7.85
CA GLU A 66 11.97 14.69 8.13
C GLU A 66 10.46 14.47 8.01
N GLN A 67 9.63 15.32 8.63
CA GLN A 67 8.17 15.19 8.54
C GLN A 67 7.67 15.45 7.12
N GLU A 68 8.29 16.39 6.39
CA GLU A 68 7.99 16.60 4.98
C GLU A 68 8.19 15.31 4.16
N ALA A 69 9.36 14.67 4.32
CA ALA A 69 9.68 13.42 3.63
C ALA A 69 8.73 12.28 4.03
N GLU A 70 8.44 12.13 5.33
CA GLU A 70 7.50 11.13 5.83
C GLU A 70 6.09 11.30 5.25
N ILE A 71 5.61 12.54 5.13
CA ILE A 71 4.30 12.85 4.54
C ILE A 71 4.28 12.58 3.03
N ILE A 72 5.35 12.92 2.30
CA ILE A 72 5.49 12.58 0.88
C ILE A 72 5.39 11.06 0.72
N LEU A 73 6.15 10.30 1.51
CA LEU A 73 6.15 8.84 1.48
C LEU A 73 4.78 8.26 1.84
N MET A 74 4.09 8.81 2.84
CA MET A 74 2.74 8.41 3.21
C MET A 74 1.77 8.59 2.04
N ILE A 75 1.74 9.78 1.41
CA ILE A 75 0.83 10.06 0.29
C ILE A 75 1.15 9.14 -0.91
N TRP A 76 2.44 8.92 -1.18
CA TRP A 76 2.87 8.02 -2.23
C TRP A 76 2.41 6.58 -1.97
N ALA A 77 2.61 6.06 -0.75
CA ALA A 77 2.13 4.73 -0.37
C ALA A 77 0.61 4.61 -0.47
N LEU A 78 -0.15 5.64 -0.04
CA LEU A 78 -1.61 5.68 -0.16
C LEU A 78 -2.07 5.64 -1.63
N ALA A 79 -1.35 6.32 -2.53
CA ALA A 79 -1.65 6.28 -3.96
C ALA A 79 -1.44 4.88 -4.55
N ILE A 80 -0.33 4.21 -4.23
CA ILE A 80 -0.06 2.83 -4.67
C ILE A 80 -1.11 1.86 -4.09
N MET A 81 -1.40 1.95 -2.79
CA MET A 81 -2.42 1.11 -2.15
C MET A 81 -3.81 1.34 -2.76
N GLY A 82 -4.16 2.59 -3.07
CA GLY A 82 -5.42 2.94 -3.73
C GLY A 82 -5.53 2.34 -5.13
N TYR A 83 -4.45 2.41 -5.93
CA TYR A 83 -4.38 1.77 -7.23
C TYR A 83 -4.62 0.25 -7.14
N LYS A 84 -3.89 -0.43 -6.24
CA LYS A 84 -4.05 -1.88 -6.00
C LYS A 84 -5.45 -2.25 -5.49
N ALA A 85 -6.03 -1.43 -4.61
CA ALA A 85 -7.39 -1.64 -4.11
C ALA A 85 -8.45 -1.56 -5.24
N LEU A 86 -8.23 -0.72 -6.26
CA LEU A 86 -9.12 -0.65 -7.41
C LEU A 86 -9.00 -1.87 -8.33
N GLU A 87 -7.78 -2.36 -8.56
CA GLU A 87 -7.55 -3.61 -9.31
C GLU A 87 -8.20 -4.79 -8.58
N GLN A 88 -8.00 -4.88 -7.27
CA GLN A 88 -8.60 -5.90 -6.40
C GLN A 88 -10.13 -5.91 -6.47
N ARG A 89 -10.77 -4.73 -6.57
CA ARG A 89 -12.22 -4.62 -6.75
C ARG A 89 -12.68 -5.16 -8.10
N ARG A 90 -11.88 -5.02 -9.16
CA ARG A 90 -12.20 -5.59 -10.48
C ARG A 90 -12.12 -7.11 -10.44
N GLU A 91 -11.09 -7.66 -9.81
CA GLU A 91 -10.96 -9.10 -9.58
C GLU A 91 -12.14 -9.65 -8.78
N ARG A 92 -12.54 -8.96 -7.70
CA ARG A 92 -13.71 -9.37 -6.90
C ARG A 92 -15.00 -9.41 -7.72
N ARG A 93 -15.23 -8.39 -8.55
CA ARG A 93 -16.40 -8.37 -9.45
C ARG A 93 -16.38 -9.52 -10.45
N ALA A 94 -15.22 -9.90 -10.97
CA ALA A 94 -15.13 -11.04 -11.89
C ALA A 94 -15.44 -12.37 -11.20
N LEU A 95 -15.05 -12.53 -9.93
CA LEU A 95 -15.45 -13.67 -9.11
C LEU A 95 -16.97 -13.70 -8.88
N ASP A 96 -17.56 -12.55 -8.54
CA ASP A 96 -19.00 -12.43 -8.27
C ASP A 96 -19.87 -12.52 -9.54
N ALA A 97 -19.28 -12.39 -10.74
CA ALA A 97 -19.99 -12.37 -12.02
C ALA A 97 -20.46 -13.76 -12.52
N GLU A 98 -20.25 -14.83 -11.74
CA GLU A 98 -20.67 -16.20 -12.07
C GLU A 98 -20.36 -16.59 -13.54
N LEU A 99 -19.09 -16.45 -13.93
CA LEU A 99 -18.60 -16.67 -15.30
C LEU A 99 -19.00 -18.04 -15.90
N LEU A 100 -19.33 -19.01 -15.05
CA LEU A 100 -19.80 -20.33 -15.42
C LEU A 100 -21.09 -20.67 -14.66
N ALA A 101 -22.22 -20.11 -15.10
CA ALA A 101 -23.54 -20.47 -14.58
C ALA A 101 -23.96 -21.87 -15.09
N LEU A 102 -23.71 -22.91 -14.29
CA LEU A 102 -24.20 -24.26 -14.56
C LEU A 102 -25.60 -24.44 -13.97
N PRO A 103 -26.57 -24.95 -14.74
CA PRO A 103 -27.84 -25.43 -14.18
C PRO A 103 -27.59 -26.46 -13.08
N GLU A 104 -28.42 -26.46 -12.04
CA GLU A 104 -28.30 -27.44 -10.94
C GLU A 104 -28.21 -28.87 -11.47
N GLY A 105 -27.22 -29.62 -11.01
CA GLY A 105 -27.00 -31.02 -11.39
C GLY A 105 -26.32 -31.24 -12.75
N LYS A 106 -26.06 -30.19 -13.55
CA LYS A 106 -25.33 -30.34 -14.81
C LYS A 106 -23.86 -30.68 -14.53
N LYS A 107 -23.38 -31.79 -15.10
CA LYS A 107 -21.97 -32.17 -15.08
C LYS A 107 -21.23 -31.57 -16.26
N ILE A 108 -19.98 -31.19 -16.04
CA ILE A 108 -19.03 -30.78 -17.08
C ILE A 108 -18.35 -32.04 -17.59
N LEU A 109 -18.57 -32.40 -18.85
CA LEU A 109 -17.84 -33.47 -19.52
C LEU A 109 -16.60 -32.92 -20.24
N PRO A 110 -15.57 -33.74 -20.50
CA PRO A 110 -14.39 -33.31 -21.24
C PRO A 110 -14.74 -32.69 -22.61
N GLU A 111 -15.80 -33.18 -23.25
CA GLU A 111 -16.29 -32.71 -24.55
C GLU A 111 -16.87 -31.28 -24.47
N ASP A 112 -17.48 -30.90 -23.33
CA ASP A 112 -18.08 -29.59 -23.11
C ASP A 112 -17.03 -28.48 -22.90
N THR A 113 -15.81 -28.85 -22.51
CA THR A 113 -14.73 -27.90 -22.14
C THR A 113 -14.39 -26.92 -23.26
N ARG A 114 -14.50 -27.34 -24.53
CA ARG A 114 -14.24 -26.50 -25.70
C ARG A 114 -15.27 -25.38 -25.83
N GLU A 115 -16.54 -25.68 -25.55
CA GLU A 115 -17.61 -24.69 -25.61
C GLU A 115 -17.45 -23.65 -24.50
N TYR A 116 -17.23 -24.09 -23.26
CA TYR A 116 -17.01 -23.19 -22.13
C TYR A 116 -15.75 -22.33 -22.30
N SER A 117 -14.65 -22.92 -22.77
CA SER A 117 -13.41 -22.17 -23.04
C SER A 117 -13.64 -21.07 -24.09
N ARG A 118 -14.37 -21.36 -25.18
CA ARG A 118 -14.70 -20.35 -26.20
C ARG A 118 -15.48 -19.17 -25.63
N ARG A 119 -16.43 -19.41 -24.72
CA ARG A 119 -17.19 -18.33 -24.06
C ARG A 119 -16.30 -17.42 -23.20
N LEU A 120 -15.25 -17.97 -22.58
CA LEU A 120 -14.28 -17.19 -21.82
C LEU A 120 -13.28 -16.48 -22.74
N GLU A 121 -12.98 -17.06 -23.89
CA GLU A 121 -12.14 -16.46 -24.92
C GLU A 121 -12.83 -15.31 -25.70
N THR A 122 -14.14 -15.11 -25.56
CA THR A 122 -14.81 -13.91 -26.08
C THR A 122 -14.73 -12.72 -25.13
N LEU A 123 -14.34 -12.93 -23.86
CA LEU A 123 -14.14 -11.83 -22.91
C LEU A 123 -13.05 -10.88 -23.40
N PRO A 124 -13.16 -9.56 -23.12
CA PRO A 124 -12.11 -8.59 -23.37
C PRO A 124 -10.77 -9.06 -22.79
N ALA A 125 -9.65 -8.71 -23.43
CA ALA A 125 -8.32 -9.17 -23.03
C ALA A 125 -7.98 -8.83 -21.57
N ASP A 126 -8.42 -7.65 -21.10
CA ASP A 126 -8.20 -7.19 -19.73
C ASP A 126 -8.95 -8.05 -18.72
N GLU A 127 -10.21 -8.39 -18.99
CA GLU A 127 -11.03 -9.26 -18.13
C GLU A 127 -10.51 -10.70 -18.14
N ARG A 128 -10.12 -11.22 -19.30
CA ARG A 128 -9.56 -12.57 -19.41
C ARG A 128 -8.26 -12.76 -18.64
N SER A 129 -7.52 -11.67 -18.43
CA SER A 129 -6.26 -11.68 -17.67
C SER A 129 -6.45 -11.62 -16.15
N LEU A 130 -7.69 -11.46 -15.67
CA LEU A 130 -8.04 -11.57 -14.25
C LEU A 130 -7.87 -13.00 -13.74
N LEU A 131 -7.78 -13.18 -12.43
CA LEU A 131 -7.49 -14.46 -11.77
C LEU A 131 -8.49 -15.55 -12.17
N VAL A 132 -9.79 -15.28 -11.97
CA VAL A 132 -10.84 -16.31 -12.12
C VAL A 132 -10.96 -16.81 -13.57
N PRO A 133 -11.07 -15.94 -14.61
CA PRO A 133 -11.08 -16.41 -16.00
C PRO A 133 -9.81 -17.18 -16.38
N ARG A 134 -8.64 -16.73 -15.92
CA ARG A 134 -7.36 -17.37 -16.21
C ARG A 134 -7.26 -18.76 -15.60
N ALA A 135 -7.65 -18.91 -14.34
CA ALA A 135 -7.67 -20.18 -13.64
C ALA A 135 -8.71 -21.14 -14.24
N LEU A 136 -9.90 -20.64 -14.59
CA LEU A 136 -10.96 -21.42 -15.21
C LEU A 136 -10.57 -21.93 -16.61
N LEU A 137 -9.97 -21.07 -17.45
CA LEU A 137 -9.46 -21.48 -18.76
C LEU A 137 -8.38 -22.57 -18.63
N ALA A 138 -7.45 -22.42 -17.68
CA ALA A 138 -6.41 -23.41 -17.43
C ALA A 138 -7.00 -24.75 -16.95
N ALA A 139 -7.99 -24.69 -16.06
CA ALA A 139 -8.72 -25.86 -15.56
C ALA A 139 -9.48 -26.60 -16.68
N LEU A 140 -10.26 -25.89 -17.50
CA LEU A 140 -11.01 -26.47 -18.62
C LEU A 140 -10.09 -27.07 -19.68
N ALA A 141 -9.01 -26.36 -20.04
CA ALA A 141 -8.02 -26.85 -20.99
C ALA A 141 -7.34 -28.13 -20.49
N ARG A 142 -6.99 -28.19 -19.19
CA ARG A 142 -6.43 -29.39 -18.57
C ARG A 142 -7.42 -30.55 -18.60
N PHE A 143 -8.68 -30.30 -18.23
CA PHE A 143 -9.71 -31.34 -18.20
C PHE A 143 -9.97 -31.95 -19.58
N GLY A 144 -10.09 -31.11 -20.61
CA GLY A 144 -10.29 -31.57 -21.98
C GLY A 144 -9.13 -32.39 -22.54
N ALA A 145 -7.91 -32.18 -22.03
CA ALA A 145 -6.71 -32.90 -22.47
C ALA A 145 -6.48 -34.21 -21.71
N THR A 146 -6.64 -34.22 -20.38
CA THR A 146 -6.26 -35.39 -19.56
C THR A 146 -7.44 -36.23 -19.11
N ARG A 147 -8.66 -35.69 -19.17
CA ARG A 147 -9.88 -36.33 -18.63
C ARG A 147 -9.73 -36.76 -17.17
N ASN A 148 -8.91 -36.04 -16.40
CA ASN A 148 -8.62 -36.36 -15.00
C ASN A 148 -8.88 -35.14 -14.11
N VAL A 149 -9.83 -35.28 -13.18
CA VAL A 149 -10.22 -34.22 -12.24
C VAL A 149 -9.07 -33.81 -11.31
N GLN A 150 -8.18 -34.74 -10.95
CA GLN A 150 -7.03 -34.45 -10.09
C GLN A 150 -6.03 -33.50 -10.78
N ASP A 151 -5.81 -33.68 -12.09
CA ASP A 151 -4.95 -32.79 -12.86
C ASP A 151 -5.54 -31.38 -12.95
N VAL A 152 -6.86 -31.27 -13.02
CA VAL A 152 -7.58 -29.99 -13.03
C VAL A 152 -7.39 -29.25 -11.71
N SER A 153 -7.62 -29.93 -10.58
CA SER A 153 -7.41 -29.37 -9.24
C SER A 153 -5.96 -28.88 -9.07
N THR A 154 -4.98 -29.69 -9.51
CA THR A 154 -3.56 -29.31 -9.46
C THR A 154 -3.26 -28.04 -10.26
N VAL A 155 -3.80 -27.92 -11.49
CA VAL A 155 -3.60 -26.71 -12.32
C VAL A 155 -4.33 -25.49 -11.75
N ALA A 156 -5.57 -25.65 -11.28
CA ALA A 156 -6.34 -24.56 -10.69
C ALA A 156 -5.64 -24.00 -9.45
N HIS A 157 -5.24 -24.88 -8.53
CA HIS A 157 -4.46 -24.52 -7.34
C HIS A 157 -3.15 -23.81 -7.72
N GLY A 158 -2.40 -24.35 -8.68
CA GLY A 158 -1.14 -23.73 -9.14
C GLY A 158 -1.30 -22.33 -9.71
N VAL A 159 -2.42 -22.04 -10.40
CA VAL A 159 -2.71 -20.68 -10.89
C VAL A 159 -3.02 -19.72 -9.74
N CYS A 160 -3.81 -20.15 -8.75
CA CYS A 160 -4.13 -19.36 -7.55
C CYS A 160 -2.88 -19.12 -6.68
N GLN A 161 -2.06 -20.14 -6.45
CA GLN A 161 -0.81 -20.01 -5.70
C GLN A 161 0.16 -19.02 -6.38
N SER A 162 0.33 -19.13 -7.70
CA SER A 162 1.15 -18.19 -8.47
C SER A 162 0.62 -16.76 -8.40
N GLU A 163 -0.71 -16.58 -8.33
CA GLU A 163 -1.33 -15.26 -8.14
C GLU A 163 -1.00 -14.69 -6.75
N ALA A 164 -1.13 -15.49 -5.69
CA ALA A 164 -0.81 -15.09 -4.33
C ALA A 164 0.66 -14.64 -4.20
N GLU A 165 1.59 -15.41 -4.77
CA GLU A 165 3.02 -15.06 -4.79
C GLU A 165 3.28 -13.74 -5.55
N ARG A 166 2.57 -13.52 -6.67
CA ARG A 166 2.70 -12.25 -7.41
C ARG A 166 2.19 -11.08 -6.58
N LEU A 167 1.00 -11.20 -5.99
CA LEU A 167 0.42 -10.15 -5.14
C LEU A 167 1.34 -9.81 -3.97
N ASP A 168 1.91 -10.82 -3.29
CA ASP A 168 2.87 -10.57 -2.21
C ASP A 168 4.15 -9.88 -2.71
N SER A 169 4.69 -10.29 -3.86
CA SER A 169 5.87 -9.65 -4.45
C SER A 169 5.64 -8.18 -4.76
N GLU A 170 4.48 -7.84 -5.33
CA GLU A 170 4.11 -6.46 -5.66
C GLU A 170 3.95 -5.56 -4.42
N MET A 171 3.65 -6.13 -3.24
CA MET A 171 3.56 -5.38 -1.98
C MET A 171 4.93 -4.96 -1.42
N SER A 172 6.03 -5.41 -2.02
CA SER A 172 7.41 -5.10 -1.59
C SER A 172 7.71 -3.61 -1.49
N MET A 173 7.28 -2.80 -2.47
CA MET A 173 7.49 -1.35 -2.47
C MET A 173 6.78 -0.67 -1.30
N ILE A 174 5.55 -1.10 -0.99
CA ILE A 174 4.76 -0.52 0.12
C ILE A 174 5.37 -0.91 1.46
N ARG A 175 5.86 -2.16 1.59
CA ARG A 175 6.62 -2.61 2.78
C ARG A 175 7.92 -1.81 2.95
N TYR A 176 8.62 -1.51 1.87
CA TYR A 176 9.81 -0.67 1.91
C TYR A 176 9.48 0.74 2.42
N ILE A 177 8.41 1.36 1.93
CA ILE A 177 7.97 2.68 2.41
C ILE A 177 7.57 2.62 3.90
N ALA A 178 6.83 1.59 4.31
CA ALA A 178 6.43 1.39 5.69
C ALA A 178 7.63 1.22 6.65
N TRP A 179 8.73 0.65 6.16
CA TRP A 179 10.00 0.62 6.89
C TRP A 179 10.76 1.96 6.87
N ALA A 180 10.70 2.69 5.75
CA ALA A 180 11.45 3.93 5.57
C ALA A 180 10.93 5.08 6.45
N ILE A 181 9.62 5.23 6.63
CA ILE A 181 9.02 6.29 7.48
C ILE A 181 9.59 6.29 8.90
N PRO A 182 9.56 5.19 9.68
CA PRO A 182 10.12 5.19 11.04
C PRO A 182 11.65 5.37 11.05
N ALA A 183 12.35 4.90 10.01
CA ALA A 183 13.78 5.13 9.89
C ALA A 183 14.12 6.62 9.68
N ILE A 184 13.33 7.35 8.89
CA ILE A 184 13.47 8.81 8.71
C ILE A 184 13.18 9.55 10.02
N GLY A 185 12.14 9.16 10.76
CA GLY A 185 11.88 9.73 12.08
C GLY A 185 13.03 9.51 13.07
N PHE A 186 13.66 8.34 13.01
CA PHE A 186 14.87 8.06 13.78
C PHE A 186 16.06 8.93 13.35
N ILE A 187 16.26 9.14 12.05
CA ILE A 187 17.28 10.07 11.53
C ILE A 187 17.07 11.48 12.08
N GLY A 188 15.83 11.99 12.08
CA GLY A 188 15.50 13.29 12.66
C GLY A 188 15.76 13.36 14.16
N THR A 189 15.59 12.23 14.85
CA THR A 189 15.91 12.09 16.28
C THR A 189 17.41 12.18 16.53
N VAL A 190 18.20 11.44 15.76
CA VAL A 190 19.67 11.48 15.83
C VAL A 190 20.17 12.89 15.52
N ARG A 191 19.61 13.55 14.51
CA ARG A 191 19.94 14.94 14.17
C ARG A 191 19.60 15.89 15.33
N GLY A 192 18.36 15.88 15.81
CA GLY A 192 17.92 16.79 16.87
C GLY A 192 18.70 16.62 18.18
N ILE A 193 19.02 15.38 18.56
CA ILE A 193 19.90 15.12 19.72
C ILE A 193 21.32 15.60 19.45
N GLY A 194 21.87 15.37 18.25
CA GLY A 194 23.19 15.86 17.86
C GLY A 194 23.29 17.39 17.95
N ASP A 195 22.28 18.09 17.41
CA ASP A 195 22.16 19.55 17.46
C ASP A 195 22.09 20.02 18.92
N ALA A 196 21.25 19.39 19.75
CA ALA A 196 21.13 19.71 21.17
C ALA A 196 22.45 19.52 21.94
N LEU A 197 23.17 18.43 21.69
CA LEU A 197 24.45 18.14 22.34
C LEU A 197 25.56 19.11 21.91
N SER A 198 25.52 19.61 20.67
CA SER A 198 26.48 20.62 20.20
C SER A 198 26.38 21.94 20.98
N GLU A 199 25.19 22.23 21.52
CA GLU A 199 24.87 23.43 22.31
C GLU A 199 25.00 23.18 23.83
N ALA A 200 25.43 22.00 24.26
CA ALA A 200 25.52 21.63 25.66
C ALA A 200 26.44 22.57 26.48
N HIS A 201 27.49 23.12 25.89
CA HIS A 201 28.37 24.07 26.60
C HIS A 201 27.64 25.37 26.97
N LYS A 202 26.76 25.87 26.10
CA LYS A 202 25.96 27.08 26.38
C LYS A 202 24.93 26.82 27.47
N ALA A 203 24.37 25.61 27.52
CA ALA A 203 23.47 25.18 28.59
C ALA A 203 24.14 25.21 29.97
N VAL A 204 25.42 24.82 30.06
CA VAL A 204 26.20 24.93 31.32
C VAL A 204 26.35 26.37 31.77
N THR A 205 26.44 27.33 30.83
CA THR A 205 26.47 28.77 31.13
C THR A 205 25.10 29.39 31.40
N GLY A 206 24.02 28.59 31.38
CA GLY A 206 22.65 29.01 31.70
C GLY A 206 21.73 29.22 30.50
N ASP A 207 22.22 29.11 29.26
CA ASP A 207 21.39 29.20 28.04
C ASP A 207 21.05 27.80 27.50
N ILE A 208 19.88 27.31 27.88
CA ILE A 208 19.37 25.99 27.47
C ILE A 208 18.59 26.01 26.15
N SER A 209 18.46 27.17 25.50
CA SER A 209 17.55 27.34 24.35
C SER A 209 17.89 26.44 23.18
N GLY A 210 19.18 26.28 22.87
CA GLY A 210 19.64 25.38 21.80
C GLY A 210 19.38 23.90 22.10
N VAL A 211 19.53 23.51 23.38
CA VAL A 211 19.26 22.14 23.83
C VAL A 211 17.77 21.83 23.73
N THR A 212 16.90 22.75 24.16
CA THR A 212 15.44 22.55 24.10
C THR A 212 14.92 22.52 22.67
N GLU A 213 15.47 23.33 21.77
CA GLU A 213 15.12 23.31 20.34
C GLU A 213 15.51 21.98 19.67
N GLY A 214 16.76 21.52 19.86
CA GLY A 214 17.23 20.25 19.28
C GLY A 214 16.45 19.04 19.81
N LEU A 215 16.16 18.99 21.11
CA LEU A 215 15.29 17.95 21.68
C LEU A 215 13.87 18.03 21.10
N GLY A 216 13.33 19.23 20.87
CA GLY A 216 12.03 19.42 20.25
C GLY A 216 11.96 18.80 18.86
N VAL A 217 12.96 19.04 18.01
CA VAL A 217 13.11 18.40 16.69
C VAL A 217 13.12 16.88 16.82
N ALA A 218 13.90 16.35 17.77
CA ALA A 218 14.04 14.91 17.94
C ALA A 218 12.71 14.23 18.31
N PHE A 219 12.00 14.78 19.30
CA PHE A 219 10.70 14.26 19.71
C PHE A 219 9.65 14.38 18.61
N ASN A 220 9.60 15.51 17.90
CA ASN A 220 8.62 15.73 16.84
C ASN A 220 8.82 14.78 15.67
N SER A 221 10.07 14.52 15.27
CA SER A 221 10.40 13.60 14.18
C SER A 221 9.93 12.18 14.49
N THR A 222 10.25 11.66 15.68
CA THR A 222 9.77 10.33 16.09
C THR A 222 8.24 10.29 16.21
N LEU A 223 7.62 11.31 16.81
CA LEU A 223 6.17 11.33 17.02
C LEU A 223 5.40 11.22 15.70
N VAL A 224 5.76 12.05 14.73
CA VAL A 224 5.09 12.07 13.41
C VAL A 224 5.34 10.75 12.68
N ALA A 225 6.58 10.27 12.66
CA ALA A 225 6.92 9.01 12.02
C ALA A 225 6.13 7.83 12.59
N LEU A 226 5.98 7.73 13.92
CA LEU A 226 5.23 6.65 14.55
C LEU A 226 3.73 6.74 14.23
N LEU A 227 3.13 7.93 14.30
CA LEU A 227 1.71 8.12 13.97
C LEU A 227 1.42 7.72 12.52
N LEU A 228 2.26 8.17 11.58
CA LEU A 228 2.14 7.81 10.17
C LEU A 228 2.37 6.31 9.98
N SER A 229 3.37 5.72 10.61
CA SER A 229 3.69 4.28 10.49
C SER A 229 2.55 3.39 10.99
N ILE A 230 1.92 3.74 12.12
CA ILE A 230 0.79 2.98 12.66
C ILE A 230 -0.38 2.98 11.67
N LEU A 231 -0.73 4.15 11.13
CA LEU A 231 -1.80 4.27 10.15
C LEU A 231 -1.47 3.49 8.86
N LEU A 232 -0.26 3.65 8.34
CA LEU A 232 0.18 2.98 7.13
C LEU A 232 0.18 1.46 7.30
N MET A 233 0.73 0.94 8.40
CA MET A 233 0.76 -0.49 8.69
C MET A 233 -0.65 -1.08 8.82
N PHE A 234 -1.59 -0.34 9.44
CA PHE A 234 -2.98 -0.77 9.50
C PHE A 234 -3.59 -0.92 8.09
N LEU A 235 -3.43 0.10 7.23
CA LEU A 235 -3.97 0.08 5.86
C LEU A 235 -3.32 -1.00 5.00
N LEU A 236 -2.00 -1.15 5.11
CA LEU A 236 -1.24 -2.21 4.46
C LEU A 236 -1.81 -3.59 4.84
N HIS A 237 -2.03 -3.84 6.13
CA HIS A 237 -2.59 -5.09 6.60
C HIS A 237 -4.02 -5.35 6.07
N GLN A 238 -4.87 -4.32 6.00
CA GLN A 238 -6.22 -4.46 5.42
C GLN A 238 -6.18 -4.83 3.95
N LEU A 239 -5.27 -4.21 3.17
CA LEU A 239 -5.11 -4.51 1.75
C LEU A 239 -4.62 -5.95 1.55
N GLN A 240 -3.57 -6.36 2.28
CA GLN A 240 -3.05 -7.74 2.23
C GLN A 240 -4.13 -8.77 2.56
N ARG A 241 -4.88 -8.57 3.64
CA ARG A 241 -6.00 -9.46 4.01
C ARG A 241 -7.05 -9.57 2.90
N THR A 242 -7.34 -8.46 2.23
CA THR A 242 -8.33 -8.45 1.14
C THR A 242 -7.81 -9.18 -0.09
N GLN A 243 -6.51 -9.07 -0.38
CA GLN A 243 -5.82 -9.80 -1.46
C GLN A 243 -5.81 -11.31 -1.20
N GLU A 244 -5.37 -11.74 -0.01
CA GLU A 244 -5.35 -13.15 0.40
C GLU A 244 -6.74 -13.77 0.32
N ARG A 245 -7.76 -13.09 0.87
CA ARG A 245 -9.15 -13.58 0.84
C ARG A 245 -9.67 -13.77 -0.57
N LEU A 246 -9.39 -12.87 -1.50
CA LEU A 246 -9.84 -13.03 -2.89
C LEU A 246 -9.25 -14.29 -3.53
N VAL A 247 -7.96 -14.56 -3.32
CA VAL A 247 -7.33 -15.75 -3.90
C VAL A 247 -7.95 -17.01 -3.33
N LEU A 248 -8.17 -17.06 -2.02
CA LEU A 248 -8.83 -18.18 -1.34
C LEU A 248 -10.30 -18.35 -1.78
N ASP A 249 -11.03 -17.25 -1.94
CA ASP A 249 -12.42 -17.28 -2.41
C ASP A 249 -12.49 -17.76 -3.88
N ALA A 250 -11.53 -17.34 -4.72
CA ALA A 250 -11.42 -17.80 -6.11
C ALA A 250 -11.10 -19.29 -6.20
N GLU A 251 -10.19 -19.79 -5.36
CA GLU A 251 -9.88 -21.21 -5.25
C GLU A 251 -11.10 -22.01 -4.79
N THR A 252 -11.77 -21.55 -3.74
CA THR A 252 -13.01 -22.18 -3.23
C THR A 252 -14.09 -22.22 -4.31
N TRP A 253 -14.24 -21.14 -5.08
CA TRP A 253 -15.19 -21.08 -6.18
C TRP A 253 -14.84 -22.08 -7.29
N LEU A 254 -13.56 -22.19 -7.69
CA LEU A 254 -13.12 -23.19 -8.67
C LEU A 254 -13.42 -24.61 -8.20
N ASP A 255 -13.17 -24.92 -6.92
CA ASP A 255 -13.46 -26.23 -6.36
C ASP A 255 -14.96 -26.56 -6.38
N GLN A 256 -15.79 -25.63 -5.88
CA GLN A 256 -17.22 -25.88 -5.67
C GLN A 256 -18.04 -25.79 -6.97
N ALA A 257 -17.79 -24.76 -7.79
CA ALA A 257 -18.58 -24.49 -8.98
C ALA A 257 -18.09 -25.29 -10.20
N VAL A 258 -16.80 -25.60 -10.27
CA VAL A 258 -16.18 -26.20 -11.46
C VAL A 258 -15.77 -27.63 -11.21
N ILE A 259 -14.81 -27.86 -10.32
CA ILE A 259 -14.14 -29.17 -10.15
C ILE A 259 -15.14 -30.23 -9.63
N ARG A 260 -15.96 -29.90 -8.64
CA ARG A 260 -17.00 -30.80 -8.11
C ARG A 260 -18.05 -31.22 -9.16
N ASN A 261 -18.22 -30.40 -10.19
CA ASN A 261 -19.17 -30.66 -11.28
C ASN A 261 -18.53 -31.35 -12.48
N MET A 262 -17.22 -31.60 -12.49
CA MET A 262 -16.56 -32.36 -13.54
C MET A 262 -16.76 -33.86 -13.38
N GLN A 263 -16.94 -34.55 -14.50
CA GLN A 263 -17.05 -36.01 -14.54
C GLN A 263 -16.26 -36.56 -15.72
N ALA A 264 -15.27 -37.41 -15.42
CA ALA A 264 -14.60 -38.22 -16.42
C ALA A 264 -15.45 -39.48 -16.68
N LEU A 265 -15.78 -39.74 -17.95
CA LEU A 265 -16.42 -40.98 -18.39
C LEU A 265 -15.37 -42.06 -18.67
#